data_AF-A0A7Y4YTC2-F1
#
_entry.id   AF-A0A7Y4YTC2-F1
#
_cell.length_a   1.000
_cell.length_b   1.000
_cell.length_c   1.000
_cell.angle_alpha   90.00
_cell.angle_beta   90.00
_cell.angle_gamma   90.00
#
_symmetry.space_group_name_H-M   'P 1'
#
loop_
_entity.id
_entity.type
_entity.pdbx_description
1 polymer ?
#
loop_
_entity_poly.entity_id
_entity_poly.type
_entity_poly.pdbx_seq_one_letter_code
_entity_poly.pdbx_strand_id
1 'polypeptide(L)'
;MRYLIRCLQIASLFFGLLLSGCDTSHITPAAWTTGKLVVIVPETVQGAEAEFERELAHLLTDALHTQLELMPMQQESIQASLQAHQAHLAAASLRNESNSNLIHFGPVYQIVREQIVCNASKPLPKSWADLTISNLAALAGSSQEVALKEAQKNSPTLQWQTRHKLTAEALLTEVSEGKLDCAAVNERQLADASNYHTNLTAVFDIAPPSKLAWGFPSDADPELLKQVDKFFARIRKDGTLNRLLDRYYGHNNRLTKIDAAAFITAANNVLPHYREMFEEAASISGEDWHLLAALAYQESQWDPFATSFTNVRGMMMLTEETADRMQLSNRLDARENIIAGAKYLSVIKESIPDRIQEPDRTWLALAAYNQGLGHLEDARVLTSRAKQNPDSWADVKKWMAQLNQPEVYDTVKHGYARGGEAVILVENIRNYHDMLKRIEPEETTISYKLIKPLRGLLH
;
A
#
# COMPACT_ATOMS: atom_id res chain seq x y z
N MET A 1 -23.47 70.83 -48.27
CA MET A 1 -23.53 71.16 -46.83
C MET A 1 -24.76 70.47 -46.25
N ARG A 2 -24.57 69.65 -45.20
CA ARG A 2 -25.62 69.05 -44.34
C ARG A 2 -26.54 67.95 -44.92
N TYR A 3 -26.37 66.77 -44.30
CA TYR A 3 -27.38 65.88 -43.72
C TYR A 3 -28.48 65.20 -44.55
N LEU A 4 -28.59 63.88 -44.31
CA LEU A 4 -29.75 63.05 -43.91
C LEU A 4 -30.06 61.87 -44.87
N ILE A 5 -29.68 60.63 -44.49
CA ILE A 5 -30.54 59.55 -43.91
C ILE A 5 -31.42 58.82 -44.97
N ARG A 6 -31.11 57.56 -45.37
CA ARG A 6 -31.60 56.28 -44.79
C ARG A 6 -31.48 55.08 -45.75
N CYS A 7 -31.26 53.92 -45.12
CA CYS A 7 -31.81 52.58 -45.39
C CYS A 7 -31.17 51.61 -46.42
N LEU A 8 -30.60 50.56 -45.81
CA LEU A 8 -30.85 49.13 -46.00
C LEU A 8 -30.08 48.32 -47.09
N GLN A 9 -29.36 47.33 -46.55
CA GLN A 9 -29.22 45.93 -46.97
C GLN A 9 -27.93 45.43 -47.67
N ILE A 10 -27.21 44.64 -46.87
CA ILE A 10 -26.67 43.28 -47.14
C ILE A 10 -25.43 43.16 -48.04
N ALA A 11 -24.31 42.76 -47.42
CA ALA A 11 -23.57 41.51 -47.68
C ALA A 11 -22.16 41.63 -47.06
N SER A 12 -21.92 40.99 -45.92
CA SER A 12 -21.19 39.71 -45.83
C SER A 12 -19.68 39.86 -46.01
N LEU A 13 -18.93 39.89 -44.92
CA LEU A 13 -17.53 39.44 -44.89
C LEU A 13 -17.15 38.97 -43.48
N PHE A 14 -17.23 37.65 -43.32
CA PHE A 14 -16.35 36.76 -42.57
C PHE A 14 -15.59 37.35 -41.38
N PHE A 15 -16.13 37.12 -40.18
CA PHE A 15 -15.33 37.05 -38.96
C PHE A 15 -14.97 35.57 -38.73
N GLY A 16 -13.72 35.21 -39.05
CA GLY A 16 -13.19 33.87 -38.81
C GLY A 16 -13.05 33.61 -37.32
N LEU A 17 -13.83 32.64 -36.82
CA LEU A 17 -13.63 32.01 -35.53
C LEU A 17 -12.26 31.32 -35.49
N LEU A 18 -11.35 31.82 -34.67
CA LEU A 18 -10.27 31.01 -34.09
C LEU A 18 -10.86 30.25 -32.89
N LEU A 19 -11.57 29.16 -33.18
CA LEU A 19 -11.72 28.07 -32.24
C LEU A 19 -10.46 27.19 -32.40
N SER A 20 -9.42 27.52 -31.66
CA SER A 20 -8.40 26.53 -31.31
C SER A 20 -9.08 25.53 -30.35
N GLY A 21 -9.75 24.54 -30.93
CA GLY A 21 -10.04 23.31 -30.20
C GLY A 21 -8.70 22.75 -29.73
N CYS A 22 -8.58 22.49 -28.43
CA CYS A 22 -7.57 21.58 -27.94
C CYS A 22 -7.87 20.20 -28.52
N ASP A 23 -7.36 19.93 -29.72
CA ASP A 23 -7.17 18.56 -30.18
C ASP A 23 -6.12 17.96 -29.24
N THR A 24 -6.55 17.17 -28.26
CA THR A 24 -5.67 16.20 -27.63
C THR A 24 -5.35 15.18 -28.71
N SER A 25 -4.35 15.47 -29.55
CA SER A 25 -3.81 14.50 -30.49
C SER A 25 -3.50 13.24 -29.70
N HIS A 26 -4.25 12.15 -29.96
CA HIS A 26 -4.01 10.85 -29.37
C HIS A 26 -2.68 10.34 -29.94
N ILE A 27 -1.58 10.58 -29.22
CA ILE A 27 -0.26 10.14 -29.65
C ILE A 27 -0.15 8.66 -29.26
N THR A 28 -0.27 7.77 -30.25
CA THR A 28 0.12 6.37 -30.10
C THR A 28 1.61 6.32 -29.73
N PRO A 29 2.00 5.62 -28.65
CA PRO A 29 3.39 5.57 -28.25
C PRO A 29 4.23 4.83 -29.30
N ALA A 30 5.51 5.20 -29.39
CA ALA A 30 6.47 4.46 -30.20
C ALA A 30 6.62 3.02 -29.69
N ALA A 31 7.05 2.10 -30.56
CA ALA A 31 7.24 0.70 -30.19
C ALA A 31 8.13 0.57 -28.94
N TRP A 32 7.66 -0.21 -27.96
CA TRP A 32 8.32 -0.43 -26.66
C TRP A 32 9.79 -0.90 -26.77
N THR A 33 10.18 -1.50 -27.91
CA THR A 33 11.54 -1.97 -28.21
C THR A 33 12.52 -0.85 -28.57
N THR A 34 12.01 0.30 -29.03
CA THR A 34 12.82 1.44 -29.49
C THR A 34 12.55 2.72 -28.70
N GLY A 35 11.47 2.75 -27.94
CA GLY A 35 11.06 3.85 -27.07
C GLY A 35 10.91 3.41 -25.62
N LYS A 36 9.97 4.02 -24.93
CA LYS A 36 9.63 3.69 -23.53
C LYS A 36 8.44 2.75 -23.49
N LEU A 37 8.37 1.91 -22.47
CA LEU A 37 7.15 1.18 -22.15
C LEU A 37 6.16 2.11 -21.43
N VAL A 38 5.21 2.65 -22.18
CA VAL A 38 4.07 3.40 -21.64
C VAL A 38 3.07 2.45 -20.96
N VAL A 39 2.86 2.61 -19.65
CA VAL A 39 2.03 1.78 -18.80
C VAL A 39 0.95 2.62 -18.12
N ILE A 40 -0.32 2.29 -18.32
CA ILE A 40 -1.42 2.86 -17.54
C ILE A 40 -1.36 2.30 -16.12
N VAL A 41 -1.48 3.16 -15.12
CA VAL A 41 -1.50 2.83 -13.69
C VAL A 41 -2.64 3.58 -13.00
N PRO A 42 -3.08 3.18 -11.79
CA PRO A 42 -4.08 3.94 -11.04
C PRO A 42 -3.71 5.42 -10.92
N GLU A 43 -4.71 6.30 -11.01
CA GLU A 43 -4.54 7.76 -10.89
C GLU A 43 -3.91 8.16 -9.55
N THR A 44 -4.33 7.52 -8.46
CA THR A 44 -3.81 7.77 -7.11
C THR A 44 -2.39 7.29 -6.98
N VAL A 45 -1.45 8.17 -6.58
CA VAL A 45 -0.04 7.80 -6.42
C VAL A 45 0.18 6.96 -5.17
N GLN A 46 -0.57 7.23 -4.11
CA GLN A 46 -0.49 6.58 -2.80
C GLN A 46 -1.46 5.40 -2.70
N GLY A 47 -1.14 4.49 -1.78
CA GLY A 47 -1.98 3.35 -1.41
C GLY A 47 -1.44 2.04 -1.96
N ALA A 48 -1.65 0.96 -1.20
CA ALA A 48 -1.02 -0.33 -1.43
C ALA A 48 -1.23 -0.88 -2.86
N GLU A 49 -2.42 -0.71 -3.45
CA GLU A 49 -2.71 -1.13 -4.82
C GLU A 49 -1.91 -0.36 -5.86
N ALA A 50 -1.90 0.97 -5.79
CA ALA A 50 -1.20 1.80 -6.76
C ALA A 50 0.32 1.63 -6.68
N GLU A 51 0.87 1.56 -5.47
CA GLU A 51 2.31 1.33 -5.27
C GLU A 51 2.73 -0.07 -5.71
N PHE A 52 1.91 -1.09 -5.42
CA PHE A 52 2.14 -2.46 -5.89
C PHE A 52 2.21 -2.52 -7.43
N GLU A 53 1.24 -1.93 -8.14
CA GLU A 53 1.21 -1.97 -9.61
C GLU A 53 2.39 -1.21 -10.22
N ARG A 54 2.78 -0.06 -9.65
CA ARG A 54 3.95 0.70 -10.09
C ARG A 54 5.24 -0.09 -9.89
N GLU A 55 5.45 -0.67 -8.71
CA GLU A 55 6.66 -1.45 -8.43
C GLU A 55 6.72 -2.70 -9.35
N LEU A 56 5.58 -3.38 -9.55
CA LEU A 56 5.52 -4.52 -10.46
C LEU A 56 5.79 -4.12 -11.92
N ALA A 57 5.33 -2.95 -12.36
CA ALA A 57 5.63 -2.39 -13.68
C ALA A 57 7.12 -2.02 -13.82
N HIS A 58 7.74 -1.45 -12.77
CA HIS A 58 9.18 -1.20 -12.74
C HIS A 58 9.99 -2.49 -12.88
N LEU A 59 9.62 -3.55 -12.15
CA LEU A 59 10.25 -4.86 -12.25
C LEU A 59 10.14 -5.46 -13.66
N LEU A 60 9.03 -5.22 -14.37
CA LEU A 60 8.91 -5.60 -15.78
C LEU A 60 9.93 -4.81 -16.63
N THR A 61 9.98 -3.49 -16.51
CA THR A 61 10.87 -2.67 -17.34
C THR A 61 12.35 -2.96 -17.10
N ASP A 62 12.74 -3.30 -15.87
CA ASP A 62 14.08 -3.76 -15.55
C ASP A 62 14.41 -5.08 -16.27
N ALA A 63 13.45 -6.00 -16.31
CA ALA A 63 13.60 -7.27 -17.01
C ALA A 63 13.63 -7.12 -18.55
N LEU A 64 12.97 -6.10 -19.08
CA LEU A 64 12.95 -5.77 -20.51
C LEU A 64 14.13 -4.87 -20.93
N HIS A 65 14.87 -4.30 -19.99
CA HIS A 65 15.89 -3.27 -20.23
C HIS A 65 15.37 -2.06 -21.01
N THR A 66 14.16 -1.60 -20.66
CA THR A 66 13.50 -0.43 -21.27
C THR A 66 13.19 0.63 -20.20
N GLN A 67 12.90 1.86 -20.63
CA GLN A 67 12.46 2.92 -19.74
C GLN A 67 10.95 2.83 -19.49
N LEU A 68 10.53 3.06 -18.25
CA LEU A 68 9.12 3.12 -17.88
C LEU A 68 8.57 4.54 -18.09
N GLU A 69 7.39 4.64 -18.71
CA GLU A 69 6.58 5.86 -18.71
C GLU A 69 5.21 5.54 -18.11
N LEU A 70 4.92 6.13 -16.95
CA LEU A 70 3.66 5.91 -16.25
C LEU A 70 2.61 6.90 -16.76
N MET A 71 1.41 6.38 -17.03
CA MET A 71 0.23 7.15 -17.42
C MET A 71 -0.87 6.96 -16.38
N PRO A 72 -0.94 7.80 -15.33
CA PRO A 72 -1.97 7.70 -14.30
C PRO A 72 -3.37 7.92 -14.90
N MET A 73 -4.32 7.04 -14.57
CA MET A 73 -5.66 7.08 -15.16
C MET A 73 -6.73 6.50 -14.23
N GLN A 74 -7.95 7.00 -14.36
CA GLN A 74 -9.13 6.42 -13.70
C GLN A 74 -9.54 5.12 -14.37
N GLN A 75 -9.99 4.16 -13.58
CA GLN A 75 -10.30 2.81 -14.05
C GLN A 75 -11.35 2.79 -15.18
N GLU A 76 -12.32 3.70 -15.13
CA GLU A 76 -13.34 3.87 -16.17
C GLU A 76 -12.81 4.27 -17.55
N SER A 77 -11.62 4.87 -17.63
CA SER A 77 -11.02 5.33 -18.90
C SER A 77 -10.02 4.33 -19.49
N ILE A 78 -9.61 3.29 -18.73
CA ILE A 78 -8.52 2.39 -19.11
C ILE A 78 -8.83 1.64 -20.40
N GLN A 79 -10.02 1.02 -20.48
CA GLN A 79 -10.37 0.20 -21.64
C GLN A 79 -10.38 1.04 -22.92
N ALA A 80 -11.04 2.20 -22.90
CA ALA A 80 -11.08 3.09 -24.05
C ALA A 80 -9.69 3.55 -24.49
N SER A 81 -8.80 3.81 -23.52
CA SER A 81 -7.42 4.25 -23.77
C SER A 81 -6.55 3.15 -24.36
N LEU A 82 -6.74 1.89 -23.93
CA LEU A 82 -6.08 0.73 -24.54
C LEU A 82 -6.60 0.48 -25.97
N GLN A 83 -7.90 0.64 -26.22
CA GLN A 83 -8.48 0.51 -27.56
C GLN A 83 -8.04 1.61 -28.52
N ALA A 84 -7.70 2.79 -27.99
CA ALA A 84 -7.13 3.91 -28.74
C ALA A 84 -5.59 3.87 -28.81
N HIS A 85 -4.96 2.77 -28.37
CA HIS A 85 -3.51 2.58 -28.34
C HIS A 85 -2.75 3.72 -27.66
N GLN A 86 -3.28 4.28 -26.58
CA GLN A 86 -2.60 5.36 -25.84
C GLN A 86 -1.48 4.83 -24.92
N ALA A 87 -1.48 3.52 -24.64
CA ALA A 87 -0.47 2.85 -23.85
C ALA A 87 -0.24 1.41 -24.34
N HIS A 88 0.89 0.82 -23.96
CA HIS A 88 1.21 -0.56 -24.31
C HIS A 88 0.47 -1.58 -23.43
N LEU A 89 0.27 -1.24 -22.16
CA LEU A 89 -0.46 -2.08 -21.20
C LEU A 89 -1.04 -1.24 -20.06
N ALA A 90 -1.96 -1.84 -19.29
CA ALA A 90 -2.51 -1.29 -18.06
C ALA A 90 -2.23 -2.22 -16.87
N ALA A 91 -1.52 -1.69 -15.89
CA ALA A 91 -1.23 -2.30 -14.60
C ALA A 91 -2.12 -1.65 -13.54
N ALA A 92 -3.37 -2.14 -13.42
CA ALA A 92 -4.40 -1.53 -12.60
C ALA A 92 -5.42 -2.56 -12.07
N SER A 93 -4.94 -3.74 -11.65
CA SER A 93 -5.77 -4.77 -10.99
C SER A 93 -7.10 -5.09 -11.70
N LEU A 94 -7.04 -5.27 -13.02
CA LEU A 94 -8.22 -5.52 -13.84
C LEU A 94 -8.70 -6.97 -13.67
N ARG A 95 -10.01 -7.16 -13.47
CA ARG A 95 -10.64 -8.49 -13.50
C ARG A 95 -10.55 -9.06 -14.91
N ASN A 96 -9.91 -10.22 -15.06
CA ASN A 96 -9.82 -10.93 -16.32
C ASN A 96 -11.20 -11.43 -16.77
N GLU A 97 -11.69 -10.84 -17.86
CA GLU A 97 -12.91 -11.23 -18.55
C GLU A 97 -12.53 -12.11 -19.74
N SER A 98 -12.48 -13.43 -19.54
CA SER A 98 -11.95 -14.39 -20.54
C SER A 98 -12.70 -14.41 -21.89
N ASN A 99 -13.83 -13.70 -22.01
CA ASN A 99 -14.63 -13.57 -23.23
C ASN A 99 -14.65 -12.13 -23.81
N SER A 100 -13.82 -11.22 -23.30
CA SER A 100 -13.76 -9.85 -23.83
C SER A 100 -12.93 -9.82 -25.12
N ASN A 101 -13.51 -9.30 -26.20
CA ASN A 101 -12.79 -9.01 -27.45
C ASN A 101 -12.23 -7.58 -27.48
N LEU A 102 -12.43 -6.80 -26.41
CA LEU A 102 -12.12 -5.36 -26.38
C LEU A 102 -10.65 -5.11 -26.01
N ILE A 103 -10.11 -5.94 -25.13
CA ILE A 103 -8.71 -5.90 -24.67
C ILE A 103 -8.20 -7.32 -24.47
N HIS A 104 -6.88 -7.48 -24.50
CA HIS A 104 -6.23 -8.74 -24.15
C HIS A 104 -5.79 -8.72 -22.68
N PHE A 105 -5.92 -9.84 -21.97
CA PHE A 105 -5.48 -9.98 -20.57
C PHE A 105 -4.23 -10.83 -20.48
N GLY A 106 -3.24 -10.33 -19.73
CA GLY A 106 -2.02 -11.07 -19.44
C GLY A 106 -2.19 -12.16 -18.37
N PRO A 107 -1.07 -12.71 -17.86
CA PRO A 107 -1.09 -13.70 -16.80
C PRO A 107 -1.77 -13.23 -15.51
N VAL A 108 -2.60 -14.10 -14.92
CA VAL A 108 -3.27 -13.85 -13.65
C VAL A 108 -2.26 -13.83 -12.50
N TYR A 109 -2.04 -12.69 -11.85
CA TYR A 109 -1.06 -12.56 -10.78
C TYR A 109 -1.68 -12.52 -9.38
N GLN A 110 -3.00 -12.31 -9.27
CA GLN A 110 -3.74 -12.37 -8.01
C GLN A 110 -5.13 -12.97 -8.21
N ILE A 111 -5.65 -13.56 -7.13
CA ILE A 111 -7.06 -13.93 -7.01
C ILE A 111 -7.60 -13.18 -5.79
N VAL A 112 -8.70 -12.45 -5.98
CA VAL A 112 -9.36 -11.71 -4.90
C VAL A 112 -10.86 -11.98 -4.92
N ARG A 113 -11.48 -11.95 -3.75
CA ARG A 113 -12.94 -11.93 -3.65
C ARG A 113 -13.44 -10.49 -3.76
N GLU A 114 -14.38 -10.29 -4.68
CA GLU A 114 -15.20 -9.08 -4.70
C GLU A 114 -16.34 -9.27 -3.72
N GLN A 115 -16.65 -8.27 -2.91
CA GLN A 115 -17.54 -8.39 -1.77
C GLN A 115 -18.47 -7.20 -1.65
N ILE A 116 -19.69 -7.46 -1.18
CA ILE A 116 -20.56 -6.41 -0.67
C ILE A 116 -20.15 -6.14 0.77
N VAL A 117 -19.70 -4.92 1.02
CA VAL A 117 -19.30 -4.43 2.33
C VAL A 117 -20.34 -3.42 2.81
N CYS A 118 -20.87 -3.62 4.01
CA CYS A 118 -21.91 -2.76 4.57
C CYS A 118 -21.50 -2.22 5.95
N ASN A 119 -22.26 -1.22 6.40
CA ASN A 119 -22.16 -0.68 7.74
C ASN A 119 -22.84 -1.63 8.76
N ALA A 120 -22.06 -2.27 9.61
CA ALA A 120 -22.51 -3.20 10.65
C ALA A 120 -23.34 -2.54 11.77
N SER A 121 -23.38 -1.21 11.84
CA SER A 121 -24.27 -0.48 12.76
C SER A 121 -25.72 -0.40 12.24
N LYS A 122 -25.99 -0.83 11.01
CA LYS A 122 -27.32 -0.90 10.39
C LYS A 122 -27.75 -2.36 10.16
N PRO A 123 -29.06 -2.65 9.96
CA PRO A 123 -29.51 -3.98 9.56
C PRO A 123 -28.84 -4.44 8.27
N LEU A 124 -28.19 -5.61 8.31
CA LEU A 124 -27.44 -6.15 7.18
C LEU A 124 -28.38 -6.88 6.19
N PRO A 125 -28.18 -6.70 4.86
CA PRO A 125 -28.90 -7.47 3.86
C PRO A 125 -28.53 -8.95 3.97
N LYS A 126 -29.48 -9.85 3.72
CA LYS A 126 -29.25 -11.32 3.77
C LYS A 126 -29.14 -11.92 2.39
N SER A 127 -29.58 -11.21 1.37
CA SER A 127 -29.62 -11.64 -0.02
C SER A 127 -29.54 -10.46 -0.98
N TRP A 128 -29.35 -10.76 -2.27
CA TRP A 128 -29.41 -9.76 -3.34
C TRP A 128 -30.74 -9.02 -3.42
N ALA A 129 -31.85 -9.64 -2.98
CA ALA A 129 -33.17 -9.01 -2.99
C ALA A 129 -33.34 -7.90 -1.93
N ASP A 130 -32.50 -7.91 -0.89
CA ASP A 130 -32.52 -6.92 0.18
C ASP A 130 -31.74 -5.64 -0.19
N LEU A 131 -30.97 -5.68 -1.28
CA LEU A 131 -30.17 -4.56 -1.78
C LEU A 131 -31.01 -3.71 -2.75
N THR A 132 -31.31 -2.47 -2.35
CA THR A 132 -31.90 -1.47 -3.25
C THR A 132 -30.83 -0.57 -3.87
N ILE A 133 -31.17 0.13 -4.96
CA ILE A 133 -30.25 1.05 -5.63
C ILE A 133 -29.70 2.14 -4.68
N SER A 134 -30.50 2.59 -3.71
CA SER A 134 -30.08 3.57 -2.70
C SER A 134 -29.00 3.04 -1.75
N ASN A 135 -28.88 1.72 -1.66
CA ASN A 135 -28.13 1.04 -0.61
C ASN A 135 -26.78 0.50 -1.09
N LEU A 136 -26.53 0.42 -2.40
CA LEU A 136 -25.31 -0.16 -2.95
C LEU A 136 -24.65 0.78 -3.95
N ALA A 137 -23.35 0.99 -3.83
CA ALA A 137 -22.56 1.67 -4.85
C ALA A 137 -21.28 0.91 -5.24
N ALA A 138 -20.81 1.15 -6.45
CA ALA A 138 -19.55 0.64 -6.99
C ALA A 138 -18.84 1.74 -7.78
N LEU A 139 -17.51 1.64 -7.90
CA LEU A 139 -16.73 2.57 -8.70
C LEU A 139 -16.89 2.26 -10.19
N ALA A 140 -17.01 3.31 -11.01
CA ALA A 140 -17.13 3.20 -12.46
C ALA A 140 -15.94 2.45 -13.07
N GLY A 141 -16.23 1.46 -13.91
CA GLY A 141 -15.22 0.66 -14.60
C GLY A 141 -14.39 -0.27 -13.70
N SER A 142 -14.71 -0.35 -12.41
CA SER A 142 -14.00 -1.20 -11.47
C SER A 142 -14.23 -2.69 -11.70
N SER A 143 -13.29 -3.51 -11.24
CA SER A 143 -13.42 -4.98 -11.19
C SER A 143 -14.70 -5.41 -10.46
N GLN A 144 -15.12 -4.64 -9.45
CA GLN A 144 -16.36 -4.85 -8.70
C GLN A 144 -17.61 -4.53 -9.51
N GLU A 145 -17.60 -3.43 -10.28
CA GLU A 145 -18.72 -3.12 -11.17
C GLU A 145 -18.87 -4.19 -12.28
N VAL A 146 -17.77 -4.71 -12.81
CA VAL A 146 -17.78 -5.84 -13.74
C VAL A 146 -18.37 -7.09 -13.08
N ALA A 147 -17.97 -7.42 -11.84
CA ALA A 147 -18.52 -8.53 -11.09
C ALA A 147 -20.03 -8.36 -10.78
N LEU A 148 -20.47 -7.14 -10.47
CA LEU A 148 -21.90 -6.83 -10.28
C LEU A 148 -22.70 -7.02 -11.58
N LYS A 149 -22.17 -6.59 -12.73
CA LYS A 149 -22.78 -6.83 -14.05
C LYS A 149 -22.89 -8.34 -14.36
N GLU A 150 -21.90 -9.14 -13.94
CA GLU A 150 -21.97 -10.61 -14.03
C GLU A 150 -23.06 -11.17 -13.13
N ALA A 151 -23.12 -10.75 -11.86
CA ALA A 151 -24.13 -11.20 -10.90
C ALA A 151 -25.55 -10.81 -11.33
N GLN A 152 -25.73 -9.63 -11.92
CA GLN A 152 -27.02 -9.14 -12.41
C GLN A 152 -27.66 -10.05 -13.47
N LYS A 153 -26.86 -10.82 -14.24
CA LYS A 153 -27.37 -11.82 -15.19
C LYS A 153 -28.21 -12.91 -14.50
N ASN A 154 -27.85 -13.26 -13.26
CA ASN A 154 -28.53 -14.26 -12.44
C ASN A 154 -29.48 -13.64 -11.41
N SER A 155 -29.44 -12.31 -11.23
CA SER A 155 -30.29 -11.57 -10.30
C SER A 155 -30.69 -10.23 -10.94
N PRO A 156 -31.69 -10.22 -11.85
CA PRO A 156 -32.04 -9.03 -12.64
C PRO A 156 -32.54 -7.83 -11.83
N THR A 157 -33.00 -8.07 -10.60
CA THR A 157 -33.44 -7.03 -9.66
C THR A 157 -32.27 -6.30 -8.98
N LEU A 158 -31.04 -6.79 -9.12
CA LEU A 158 -29.85 -6.14 -8.58
C LEU A 158 -29.64 -4.78 -9.25
N GLN A 159 -29.55 -3.74 -8.44
CA GLN A 159 -29.29 -2.37 -8.85
C GLN A 159 -28.22 -1.76 -7.94
N TRP A 160 -27.41 -0.86 -8.48
CA TRP A 160 -26.38 -0.14 -7.73
C TRP A 160 -26.20 1.26 -8.31
N GLN A 161 -25.58 2.13 -7.52
CA GLN A 161 -25.11 3.44 -7.96
C GLN A 161 -23.67 3.33 -8.47
N THR A 162 -23.43 3.78 -9.69
CA THR A 162 -22.07 3.95 -10.19
C THR A 162 -21.51 5.29 -9.69
N ARG A 163 -20.34 5.24 -9.06
CA ARG A 163 -19.61 6.40 -8.53
C ARG A 163 -18.38 6.65 -9.41
N HIS A 164 -18.23 7.90 -9.83
CA HIS A 164 -17.13 8.34 -10.69
C HIS A 164 -16.13 9.16 -9.87
N LYS A 165 -14.85 9.14 -10.27
CA LYS A 165 -13.79 9.98 -9.66
C LYS A 165 -13.63 9.82 -8.15
N LEU A 166 -13.96 8.64 -7.60
CA LEU A 166 -13.75 8.30 -6.19
C LEU A 166 -12.80 7.12 -6.07
N THR A 167 -12.12 7.04 -4.92
CA THR A 167 -11.29 5.89 -4.53
C THR A 167 -12.13 4.86 -3.78
N ALA A 168 -11.64 3.62 -3.69
CA ALA A 168 -12.29 2.59 -2.88
C ALA A 168 -12.34 2.99 -1.40
N GLU A 169 -11.28 3.66 -0.94
CA GLU A 169 -11.18 4.25 0.39
C GLU A 169 -12.30 5.29 0.66
N ALA A 170 -12.50 6.25 -0.25
CA ALA A 170 -13.54 7.26 -0.11
C ALA A 170 -14.93 6.62 -0.11
N LEU A 171 -15.13 5.61 -0.96
CA LEU A 171 -16.39 4.86 -1.02
C LEU A 171 -16.69 4.12 0.30
N LEU A 172 -15.68 3.47 0.89
CA LEU A 172 -15.81 2.78 2.19
C LEU A 172 -15.99 3.76 3.35
N THR A 173 -15.43 4.97 3.25
CA THR A 173 -15.67 6.06 4.20
C THR A 173 -17.14 6.47 4.19
N GLU A 174 -17.76 6.64 3.02
CA GLU A 174 -19.20 6.94 2.91
C GLU A 174 -20.07 5.84 3.56
N VAL A 175 -19.68 4.56 3.41
CA VAL A 175 -20.36 3.44 4.07
C VAL A 175 -20.22 3.53 5.59
N SER A 176 -18.99 3.73 6.07
CA SER A 176 -18.69 3.86 7.51
C SER A 176 -19.48 5.00 8.17
N GLU A 177 -19.56 6.16 7.52
CA GLU A 177 -20.30 7.33 8.00
C GLU A 177 -21.83 7.19 7.85
N GLY A 178 -22.30 6.12 7.20
CA GLY A 178 -23.71 5.84 6.99
C GLY A 178 -24.37 6.68 5.90
N LYS A 179 -23.58 7.42 5.09
CA LYS A 179 -24.02 8.14 3.88
C LYS A 179 -24.42 7.15 2.77
N LEU A 180 -23.79 5.98 2.77
CA LEU A 180 -24.10 4.82 1.94
C LEU A 180 -24.33 3.61 2.85
N ASP A 181 -25.20 2.67 2.46
CA ASP A 181 -25.43 1.47 3.30
C ASP A 181 -24.38 0.39 3.03
N CYS A 182 -24.06 0.18 1.75
CA CYS A 182 -23.12 -0.82 1.28
C CYS A 182 -22.34 -0.35 0.05
N ALA A 183 -21.12 -0.86 -0.11
CA ALA A 183 -20.27 -0.67 -1.29
C ALA A 183 -19.77 -2.02 -1.81
N ALA A 184 -19.52 -2.09 -3.11
CA ALA A 184 -18.81 -3.21 -3.72
C ALA A 184 -17.31 -2.90 -3.75
N VAL A 185 -16.51 -3.69 -3.02
CA VAL A 185 -15.04 -3.59 -2.93
C VAL A 185 -14.43 -4.98 -2.88
N ASN A 186 -13.12 -5.12 -3.06
CA ASN A 186 -12.45 -6.41 -2.85
C ASN A 186 -12.03 -6.62 -1.37
N GLU A 187 -11.72 -7.87 -1.03
CA GLU A 187 -11.30 -8.26 0.33
C GLU A 187 -10.02 -7.55 0.82
N ARG A 188 -9.13 -7.10 -0.07
CA ARG A 188 -7.91 -6.36 0.31
C ARG A 188 -8.22 -4.90 0.66
N GLN A 189 -9.09 -4.28 -0.13
CA GLN A 189 -9.60 -2.92 0.11
C GLN A 189 -10.39 -2.88 1.43
N LEU A 190 -11.17 -3.92 1.72
CA LEU A 190 -11.82 -4.07 3.03
C LEU A 190 -10.81 -4.24 4.16
N ALA A 191 -9.80 -5.10 4.00
CA ALA A 191 -8.79 -5.32 5.03
C ALA A 191 -8.09 -4.02 5.41
N ASP A 192 -7.67 -3.25 4.42
CA ASP A 192 -7.07 -1.92 4.65
C ASP A 192 -8.05 -0.96 5.34
N ALA A 193 -9.26 -0.78 4.82
CA ALA A 193 -10.24 0.13 5.39
C ALA A 193 -10.69 -0.27 6.82
N SER A 194 -10.62 -1.55 7.17
CA SER A 194 -11.00 -2.06 8.50
C SER A 194 -10.11 -1.55 9.62
N ASN A 195 -8.87 -1.14 9.31
CA ASN A 195 -7.98 -0.47 10.25
C ASN A 195 -8.51 0.92 10.65
N TYR A 196 -9.34 1.56 9.82
CA TYR A 196 -9.83 2.92 10.02
C TYR A 196 -11.32 2.98 10.36
N HIS A 197 -12.07 1.97 9.91
CA HIS A 197 -13.53 1.93 9.99
C HIS A 197 -13.99 0.58 10.52
N THR A 198 -14.05 0.45 11.84
CA THR A 198 -14.34 -0.82 12.53
C THR A 198 -15.77 -1.32 12.34
N ASN A 199 -16.68 -0.44 11.94
CA ASN A 199 -18.06 -0.76 11.62
C ASN A 199 -18.26 -1.31 10.20
N LEU A 200 -17.22 -1.46 9.38
CA LEU A 200 -17.32 -2.13 8.09
C LEU A 200 -17.35 -3.66 8.27
N THR A 201 -18.17 -4.34 7.46
CA THR A 201 -18.23 -5.79 7.40
C THR A 201 -18.56 -6.29 6.00
N ALA A 202 -17.88 -7.33 5.54
CA ALA A 202 -18.32 -8.09 4.37
C ALA A 202 -19.61 -8.85 4.68
N VAL A 203 -20.51 -8.93 3.71
CA VAL A 203 -21.81 -9.62 3.84
C VAL A 203 -21.87 -10.85 2.94
N PHE A 204 -21.54 -10.71 1.66
CA PHE A 204 -21.39 -11.84 0.72
C PHE A 204 -20.51 -11.47 -0.48
N ASP A 205 -19.99 -12.50 -1.15
CA ASP A 205 -19.12 -12.37 -2.32
C ASP A 205 -19.94 -12.06 -3.60
N ILE A 206 -19.40 -11.19 -4.46
CA ILE A 206 -19.94 -10.78 -5.75
C ILE A 206 -19.35 -11.72 -6.82
N ALA A 207 -20.12 -12.71 -7.24
CA ALA A 207 -19.72 -13.68 -8.25
C ALA A 207 -18.48 -14.53 -7.82
N PRO A 208 -17.96 -15.43 -8.68
CA PRO A 208 -16.74 -16.15 -8.40
C PRO A 208 -15.53 -15.20 -8.25
N PRO A 209 -14.47 -15.62 -7.51
CA PRO A 209 -13.29 -14.80 -7.28
C PRO A 209 -12.69 -14.21 -8.55
N SER A 210 -12.38 -12.91 -8.51
CA SER A 210 -11.70 -12.17 -9.57
C SER A 210 -10.30 -12.70 -9.77
N LYS A 211 -9.96 -12.99 -11.02
CA LYS A 211 -8.59 -13.26 -11.45
C LYS A 211 -8.00 -11.95 -11.97
N LEU A 212 -7.13 -11.31 -11.19
CA LEU A 212 -6.55 -10.03 -11.56
C LEU A 212 -5.41 -10.22 -12.55
N ALA A 213 -5.41 -9.43 -13.61
CA ALA A 213 -4.44 -9.45 -14.70
C ALA A 213 -4.19 -8.04 -15.24
N TRP A 214 -3.05 -7.85 -15.89
CA TRP A 214 -2.79 -6.64 -16.67
C TRP A 214 -3.57 -6.68 -17.98
N GLY A 215 -4.01 -5.51 -18.45
CA GLY A 215 -4.72 -5.33 -19.71
C GLY A 215 -3.81 -4.83 -20.82
N PHE A 216 -4.12 -5.18 -22.06
CA PHE A 216 -3.36 -4.82 -23.26
C PHE A 216 -4.34 -4.45 -24.38
N PRO A 217 -3.93 -3.63 -25.37
CA PRO A 217 -4.68 -3.53 -26.62
C PRO A 217 -4.98 -4.92 -27.20
N SER A 218 -6.14 -5.10 -27.84
CA SER A 218 -6.56 -6.42 -28.34
C SER A 218 -5.63 -6.99 -29.43
N ASP A 219 -4.90 -6.12 -30.12
CA ASP A 219 -3.89 -6.39 -31.13
C ASP A 219 -2.46 -6.07 -30.65
N ALA A 220 -2.23 -6.13 -29.33
CA ALA A 220 -0.92 -5.86 -28.72
C ALA A 220 0.21 -6.69 -29.35
N ASP A 221 1.41 -6.12 -29.36
CA ASP A 221 2.62 -6.75 -29.89
C ASP A 221 2.82 -8.15 -29.28
N PRO A 222 2.79 -9.23 -30.10
CA PRO A 222 2.95 -10.59 -29.61
C PRO A 222 4.27 -10.83 -28.87
N GLU A 223 5.34 -10.12 -29.21
CA GLU A 223 6.61 -10.25 -28.48
C GLU A 223 6.52 -9.61 -27.10
N LEU A 224 5.82 -8.49 -26.92
CA LEU A 224 5.57 -7.91 -25.61
C LEU A 224 4.80 -8.89 -24.71
N LEU A 225 3.70 -9.47 -25.22
CA LEU A 225 2.89 -10.43 -24.49
C LEU A 225 3.73 -11.63 -24.03
N LYS A 226 4.54 -12.18 -24.91
CA LYS A 226 5.45 -13.30 -24.62
C LYS A 226 6.51 -12.94 -23.57
N GLN A 227 7.03 -11.72 -23.58
CA GLN A 227 7.99 -11.28 -22.56
C GLN A 227 7.31 -11.07 -21.20
N VAL A 228 6.08 -10.57 -21.18
CA VAL A 228 5.25 -10.48 -19.97
C VAL A 228 4.96 -11.88 -19.40
N ASP A 229 4.64 -12.86 -20.24
CA ASP A 229 4.45 -14.26 -19.81
C ASP A 229 5.71 -14.83 -19.15
N LYS A 230 6.88 -14.64 -19.78
CA LYS A 230 8.17 -15.06 -19.23
C LYS A 230 8.48 -14.36 -17.91
N PHE A 231 8.21 -13.05 -17.84
CA PHE A 231 8.39 -12.24 -16.64
C PHE A 231 7.57 -12.80 -15.48
N PHE A 232 6.26 -13.00 -15.66
CA PHE A 232 5.38 -13.54 -14.64
C PHE A 232 5.74 -14.99 -14.25
N ALA A 233 6.15 -15.82 -15.20
CA ALA A 233 6.63 -17.17 -14.91
C ALA A 233 7.88 -17.15 -14.02
N ARG A 234 8.83 -16.24 -14.29
CA ARG A 234 10.04 -16.06 -13.50
C ARG A 234 9.72 -15.58 -12.08
N ILE A 235 9.00 -14.47 -11.92
CA ILE A 235 8.75 -13.86 -10.59
C ILE A 235 7.86 -14.72 -9.70
N ARG A 236 7.02 -15.59 -10.27
CA ARG A 236 6.29 -16.60 -9.50
C ARG A 236 7.23 -17.69 -9.00
N LYS A 237 8.13 -18.16 -9.86
CA LYS A 237 9.06 -19.26 -9.56
C LYS A 237 10.11 -18.86 -8.51
N ASP A 238 10.65 -17.65 -8.60
CA ASP A 238 11.68 -17.15 -7.67
C ASP A 238 11.12 -16.46 -6.41
N GLY A 239 9.79 -16.42 -6.28
CA GLY A 239 9.08 -15.85 -5.15
C GLY A 239 9.01 -14.32 -5.12
N THR A 240 9.51 -13.61 -6.13
CA THR A 240 9.46 -12.13 -6.19
C THR A 240 8.04 -11.61 -6.11
N LEU A 241 7.09 -12.23 -6.82
CA LEU A 241 5.68 -11.84 -6.74
C LEU A 241 5.12 -12.02 -5.33
N ASN A 242 5.43 -13.13 -4.66
CA ASN A 242 4.93 -13.39 -3.31
C ASN A 242 5.50 -12.40 -2.29
N ARG A 243 6.77 -12.04 -2.41
CA ARG A 243 7.40 -11.02 -1.55
C ARG A 243 6.75 -9.65 -1.76
N LEU A 244 6.49 -9.27 -3.03
CA LEU A 244 5.84 -8.02 -3.36
C LEU A 244 4.41 -7.97 -2.79
N LEU A 245 3.64 -9.06 -2.94
CA LEU A 245 2.29 -9.16 -2.36
C LEU A 245 2.29 -9.05 -0.83
N ASP A 246 3.25 -9.69 -0.15
CA ASP A 246 3.37 -9.62 1.30
C ASP A 246 3.83 -8.23 1.79
N ARG A 247 4.65 -7.54 1.01
CA ARG A 247 5.07 -6.16 1.31
C ARG A 247 3.89 -5.20 1.34
N TYR A 248 2.94 -5.34 0.42
CA TYR A 248 1.81 -4.40 0.33
C TYR A 248 0.56 -4.83 1.08
N TYR A 249 0.36 -6.14 1.30
CA TYR A 249 -0.89 -6.66 1.86
C TYR A 249 -0.72 -7.65 3.02
N GLY A 250 0.52 -8.00 3.37
CA GLY A 250 0.80 -9.04 4.38
C GLY A 250 0.41 -8.65 5.82
N HIS A 251 0.27 -7.35 6.07
CA HIS A 251 0.02 -6.78 7.40
C HIS A 251 -1.43 -6.34 7.64
N ASN A 252 -2.27 -6.15 6.61
CA ASN A 252 -3.59 -5.50 6.70
C ASN A 252 -4.64 -6.22 7.59
N ASN A 253 -4.38 -7.44 8.07
CA ASN A 253 -5.30 -8.22 8.93
C ASN A 253 -4.68 -8.60 10.28
N ARG A 254 -3.68 -7.84 10.76
CA ARG A 254 -2.93 -8.17 11.98
C ARG A 254 -3.48 -7.48 13.23
N LEU A 255 -4.15 -6.34 13.06
CA LEU A 255 -4.81 -5.63 14.15
C LEU A 255 -6.24 -6.11 14.35
N THR A 256 -6.68 -6.24 15.60
CA THR A 256 -8.12 -6.39 15.87
C THR A 256 -8.83 -5.05 15.70
N LYS A 257 -10.14 -5.10 15.49
CA LYS A 257 -10.99 -3.88 15.45
C LYS A 257 -10.86 -3.03 16.72
N ILE A 258 -10.66 -3.68 17.89
CA ILE A 258 -10.51 -3.00 19.17
C ILE A 258 -9.17 -2.26 19.21
N ASP A 259 -8.08 -2.92 18.79
CA ASP A 259 -6.74 -2.33 18.79
C ASP A 259 -6.65 -1.15 17.81
N ALA A 260 -7.24 -1.28 16.62
CA ALA A 260 -7.31 -0.22 15.63
C ALA A 260 -8.08 1.01 16.16
N ALA A 261 -9.24 0.82 16.79
CA ALA A 261 -10.01 1.91 17.40
C ALA A 261 -9.27 2.58 18.57
N ALA A 262 -8.59 1.80 19.41
CA ALA A 262 -7.76 2.32 20.49
C ALA A 262 -6.62 3.18 19.94
N PHE A 263 -5.96 2.73 18.88
CA PHE A 263 -4.90 3.48 18.22
C PHE A 263 -5.38 4.81 17.66
N ILE A 264 -6.48 4.84 16.90
CA ILE A 264 -7.03 6.08 16.34
C ILE A 264 -7.38 7.07 17.47
N THR A 265 -7.97 6.56 18.56
CA THR A 265 -8.30 7.39 19.73
C THR A 265 -7.04 7.98 20.35
N ALA A 266 -5.99 7.17 20.52
CA ALA A 266 -4.71 7.64 21.05
C ALA A 266 -4.03 8.62 20.09
N ALA A 267 -4.08 8.38 18.77
CA ALA A 267 -3.45 9.24 17.77
C ALA A 267 -4.06 10.64 17.78
N ASN A 268 -5.37 10.76 18.01
CA ASN A 268 -6.04 12.05 18.09
C ASN A 268 -5.85 12.77 19.45
N ASN A 269 -5.68 12.04 20.54
CA ASN A 269 -5.74 12.62 21.90
C ASN A 269 -4.39 12.63 22.64
N VAL A 270 -3.50 11.67 22.37
CA VAL A 270 -2.24 11.46 23.08
C VAL A 270 -1.06 11.91 22.24
N LEU A 271 -0.94 11.42 21.00
CA LEU A 271 0.18 11.72 20.10
C LEU A 271 0.51 13.22 19.95
N PRO A 272 -0.47 14.15 19.89
CA PRO A 272 -0.16 15.58 19.76
C PRO A 272 0.75 16.13 20.87
N HIS A 273 0.75 15.51 22.07
CA HIS A 273 1.63 15.90 23.19
C HIS A 273 3.09 15.50 22.99
N TYR A 274 3.36 14.51 22.14
CA TYR A 274 4.70 13.93 21.92
C TYR A 274 5.22 14.12 20.49
N ARG A 275 4.40 14.63 19.57
CA ARG A 275 4.72 14.80 18.15
C ARG A 275 6.06 15.51 17.93
N GLU A 276 6.26 16.68 18.55
CA GLU A 276 7.50 17.45 18.39
C GLU A 276 8.74 16.64 18.83
N MET A 277 8.60 15.74 19.82
CA MET A 277 9.70 14.89 20.27
C MET A 277 10.04 13.80 19.25
N PHE A 278 9.03 13.25 18.57
CA PHE A 278 9.25 12.28 17.48
C PHE A 278 9.86 12.96 16.24
N GLU A 279 9.39 14.16 15.89
CA GLU A 279 9.97 14.95 14.80
C GLU A 279 11.42 15.36 15.10
N GLU A 280 11.72 15.74 16.35
CA GLU A 280 13.08 15.98 16.79
C GLU A 280 13.94 14.71 16.68
N ALA A 281 13.45 13.58 17.18
CA ALA A 281 14.18 12.33 17.12
C ALA A 281 14.43 11.88 15.67
N ALA A 282 13.45 12.05 14.78
CA ALA A 282 13.58 11.83 13.34
C ALA A 282 14.68 12.70 12.72
N SER A 283 14.75 13.99 13.10
CA SER A 283 15.81 14.89 12.62
C SER A 283 17.22 14.46 13.04
N ILE A 284 17.35 13.77 14.18
CA ILE A 284 18.62 13.28 14.72
C ILE A 284 19.01 11.93 14.10
N SER A 285 18.05 11.01 13.97
CA SER A 285 18.27 9.63 13.54
C SER A 285 18.24 9.45 12.03
N GLY A 286 17.56 10.35 11.30
CA GLY A 286 17.25 10.21 9.88
C GLY A 286 16.07 9.26 9.59
N GLU A 287 15.35 8.81 10.63
CA GLU A 287 14.16 7.96 10.49
C GLU A 287 12.88 8.79 10.27
N ASP A 288 11.85 8.17 9.69
CA ASP A 288 10.51 8.75 9.57
C ASP A 288 9.88 8.90 10.97
N TRP A 289 9.39 10.09 11.32
CA TRP A 289 8.81 10.33 12.65
C TRP A 289 7.54 9.50 12.88
N HIS A 290 6.76 9.19 11.83
CA HIS A 290 5.61 8.29 11.94
C HIS A 290 6.05 6.87 12.30
N LEU A 291 7.21 6.42 11.79
CA LEU A 291 7.78 5.11 12.12
C LEU A 291 8.20 5.06 13.59
N LEU A 292 8.85 6.12 14.09
CA LEU A 292 9.24 6.24 15.50
C LEU A 292 8.02 6.27 16.42
N ALA A 293 6.98 7.03 16.05
CA ALA A 293 5.72 7.09 16.79
C ALA A 293 4.98 5.74 16.77
N ALA A 294 4.96 5.04 15.64
CA ALA A 294 4.39 3.69 15.53
C ALA A 294 5.14 2.66 16.40
N LEU A 295 6.47 2.70 16.42
CA LEU A 295 7.30 1.88 17.31
C LEU A 295 6.98 2.18 18.78
N ALA A 296 6.95 3.46 19.18
CA ALA A 296 6.62 3.86 20.55
C ALA A 296 5.21 3.41 20.97
N TYR A 297 4.24 3.47 20.07
CA TYR A 297 2.89 2.99 20.37
C TYR A 297 2.87 1.47 20.60
N GLN A 298 3.58 0.71 19.76
CA GLN A 298 3.67 -0.73 19.93
C GLN A 298 4.40 -1.12 21.23
N GLU A 299 5.36 -0.31 21.68
CA GLU A 299 6.14 -0.57 22.90
C GLU A 299 5.38 -0.16 24.18
N SER A 300 4.78 1.02 24.22
CA SER A 300 4.20 1.58 25.45
C SER A 300 2.81 2.20 25.31
N GLN A 301 2.20 2.17 24.13
CA GLN A 301 0.97 2.93 23.82
C GLN A 301 1.11 4.43 24.09
N TRP A 302 2.33 4.95 23.92
CA TRP A 302 2.74 6.30 24.26
C TRP A 302 2.71 6.66 25.76
N ASP A 303 2.88 5.67 26.65
CA ASP A 303 3.06 5.89 28.08
C ASP A 303 4.55 6.08 28.43
N PRO A 304 4.99 7.28 28.87
CA PRO A 304 6.38 7.50 29.31
C PRO A 304 6.72 6.81 30.63
N PHE A 305 5.72 6.33 31.36
CA PHE A 305 5.90 5.64 32.65
C PHE A 305 5.74 4.12 32.55
N ALA A 306 5.61 3.58 31.33
CA ALA A 306 5.49 2.15 31.11
C ALA A 306 6.66 1.38 31.73
N THR A 307 6.33 0.23 32.34
CA THR A 307 7.32 -0.68 32.93
C THR A 307 6.92 -2.13 32.67
N SER A 308 7.91 -3.01 32.47
CA SER A 308 7.68 -4.45 32.31
C SER A 308 8.27 -5.27 33.46
N PHE A 309 7.85 -6.54 33.53
CA PHE A 309 8.47 -7.54 34.40
C PHE A 309 9.92 -7.87 34.05
N THR A 310 10.37 -7.55 32.82
CA THR A 310 11.76 -7.67 32.34
C THR A 310 12.57 -6.39 32.56
N ASN A 311 12.04 -5.40 33.28
CA ASN A 311 12.70 -4.14 33.63
C ASN A 311 13.05 -3.23 32.43
N VAL A 312 12.39 -3.40 31.28
CA VAL A 312 12.35 -2.35 30.24
C VAL A 312 11.39 -1.25 30.66
N ARG A 313 11.70 0.00 30.31
CA ARG A 313 10.95 1.18 30.81
C ARG A 313 10.83 2.31 29.77
N GLY A 314 9.74 3.06 29.93
CA GLY A 314 9.48 4.32 29.23
C GLY A 314 8.98 4.16 27.80
N MET A 315 8.92 5.30 27.10
CA MET A 315 8.22 5.46 25.83
C MET A 315 8.60 4.44 24.73
N MET A 316 9.88 4.12 24.62
CA MET A 316 10.46 3.19 23.63
C MET A 316 10.89 1.86 24.26
N MET A 317 10.49 1.62 25.52
CA MET A 317 10.76 0.40 26.29
C MET A 317 12.22 -0.05 26.26
N LEU A 318 13.12 0.85 26.67
CA LEU A 318 14.56 0.59 26.67
C LEU A 318 14.99 -0.23 27.89
N THR A 319 15.88 -1.20 27.66
CA THR A 319 16.61 -1.90 28.72
C THR A 319 17.58 -0.93 29.42
N GLU A 320 18.09 -1.33 30.58
CA GLU A 320 19.11 -0.55 31.29
C GLU A 320 20.40 -0.45 30.49
N GLU A 321 20.87 -1.58 29.95
CA GLU A 321 22.06 -1.63 29.08
C GLU A 321 21.94 -0.72 27.85
N THR A 322 20.79 -0.73 27.18
CA THR A 322 20.55 0.13 26.02
C THR A 322 20.50 1.61 26.43
N ALA A 323 19.85 1.92 27.56
CA ALA A 323 19.81 3.29 28.09
C ALA A 323 21.22 3.81 28.42
N ASP A 324 22.04 3.01 29.10
CA ASP A 324 23.43 3.36 29.43
C ASP A 324 24.25 3.58 28.16
N ARG A 325 24.12 2.67 27.18
CA ARG A 325 24.81 2.78 25.89
C ARG A 325 24.40 4.04 25.12
N MET A 326 23.13 4.44 25.22
CA MET A 326 22.60 5.64 24.58
C MET A 326 22.75 6.91 25.44
N GLN A 327 23.41 6.82 26.59
CA GLN A 327 23.66 7.93 27.54
C GLN A 327 22.36 8.58 28.05
N LEU A 328 21.33 7.76 28.26
CA LEU A 328 20.02 8.17 28.75
C LEU A 328 20.05 8.31 30.28
N SER A 329 19.82 9.51 30.80
CA SER A 329 19.91 9.79 32.25
C SER A 329 18.63 9.37 32.98
N ASN A 330 17.47 9.58 32.35
CA ASN A 330 16.19 9.19 32.92
C ASN A 330 15.33 8.42 31.91
N ARG A 331 15.18 7.11 32.09
CA ARG A 331 14.32 6.26 31.25
C ARG A 331 12.83 6.64 31.27
N LEU A 332 12.38 7.43 32.25
CA LEU A 332 10.99 7.89 32.35
C LEU A 332 10.78 9.32 31.80
N ASP A 333 11.84 9.98 31.32
CA ASP A 333 11.70 11.21 30.55
C ASP A 333 11.30 10.86 29.11
N ALA A 334 10.13 11.32 28.67
CA ALA A 334 9.60 10.98 27.36
C ALA A 334 10.57 11.39 26.23
N ARG A 335 11.08 12.61 26.28
CA ARG A 335 11.93 13.17 25.23
C ARG A 335 13.27 12.45 25.14
N GLU A 336 13.95 12.26 26.27
CA GLU A 336 15.23 11.54 26.28
C GLU A 336 15.03 10.08 25.82
N ASN A 337 13.96 9.41 26.27
CA ASN A 337 13.68 8.02 25.91
C ASN A 337 13.36 7.86 24.41
N ILE A 338 12.56 8.76 23.82
CA ILE A 338 12.27 8.77 22.38
C ILE A 338 13.56 8.95 21.56
N ILE A 339 14.39 9.94 21.91
CA ILE A 339 15.65 10.20 21.19
C ILE A 339 16.60 9.00 21.31
N ALA A 340 16.71 8.40 22.51
CA ALA A 340 17.56 7.23 22.73
C ALA A 340 17.07 6.01 21.93
N GLY A 341 15.75 5.76 21.89
CA GLY A 341 15.18 4.68 21.09
C GLY A 341 15.39 4.85 19.60
N ALA A 342 15.24 6.09 19.09
CA ALA A 342 15.51 6.41 17.69
C ALA A 342 16.99 6.17 17.32
N LYS A 343 17.93 6.63 18.16
CA LYS A 343 19.37 6.37 17.98
C LYS A 343 19.68 4.87 18.02
N TYR A 344 19.07 4.14 18.94
CA TYR A 344 19.28 2.70 19.05
C TYR A 344 18.79 1.97 17.79
N LEU A 345 17.63 2.34 17.25
CA LEU A 345 17.14 1.82 15.97
C LEU A 345 18.12 2.12 14.83
N SER A 346 18.66 3.35 14.73
CA SER A 346 19.68 3.68 13.73
C SER A 346 20.94 2.81 13.86
N VAL A 347 21.43 2.58 15.09
CA VAL A 347 22.59 1.70 15.34
C VAL A 347 22.32 0.26 14.88
N ILE A 348 21.10 -0.25 15.11
CA ILE A 348 20.71 -1.57 14.59
C ILE A 348 20.67 -1.55 13.07
N LYS A 349 20.03 -0.54 12.46
CA LYS A 349 19.96 -0.38 10.99
C LYS A 349 21.34 -0.28 10.34
N GLU A 350 22.31 0.38 10.97
CA GLU A 350 23.70 0.44 10.51
C GLU A 350 24.39 -0.94 10.56
N SER A 351 23.96 -1.82 11.46
CA SER A 351 24.49 -3.19 11.58
C SER A 351 23.89 -4.15 10.56
N ILE A 352 22.80 -3.77 9.88
CA ILE A 352 22.21 -4.55 8.79
C ILE A 352 23.09 -4.44 7.53
N PRO A 353 23.37 -5.52 6.77
CA PRO A 353 24.24 -5.44 5.59
C PRO A 353 23.76 -4.42 4.54
N ASP A 354 24.67 -3.60 4.00
CA ASP A 354 24.36 -2.51 3.03
C ASP A 354 23.62 -2.95 1.76
N ARG A 355 23.75 -4.22 1.38
CA ARG A 355 23.01 -4.79 0.23
C ARG A 355 21.50 -4.81 0.47
N ILE A 356 21.06 -4.86 1.73
CA ILE A 356 19.65 -4.86 2.10
C ILE A 356 19.14 -3.43 2.01
N GLN A 357 18.27 -3.19 1.03
CA GLN A 357 17.66 -1.90 0.76
C GLN A 357 16.38 -1.69 1.56
N GLU A 358 15.94 -0.45 1.65
CA GLU A 358 14.59 -0.13 2.13
C GLU A 358 13.53 -0.70 1.16
N PRO A 359 12.34 -1.08 1.67
CA PRO A 359 11.90 -0.97 3.07
C PRO A 359 12.30 -2.18 3.95
N ASP A 360 12.81 -3.27 3.36
CA ASP A 360 13.16 -4.50 4.09
C ASP A 360 14.22 -4.26 5.17
N ARG A 361 15.16 -3.33 4.94
CA ARG A 361 16.18 -2.93 5.93
C ARG A 361 15.55 -2.47 7.25
N THR A 362 14.54 -1.61 7.19
CA THR A 362 13.80 -1.13 8.37
C THR A 362 13.06 -2.27 9.07
N TRP A 363 12.36 -3.13 8.33
CA TRP A 363 11.60 -4.24 8.93
C TRP A 363 12.49 -5.26 9.64
N LEU A 364 13.62 -5.58 9.03
CA LEU A 364 14.64 -6.44 9.65
C LEU A 364 15.23 -5.79 10.90
N ALA A 365 15.53 -4.48 10.86
CA ALA A 365 16.03 -3.77 12.02
C ALA A 365 15.03 -3.71 13.19
N LEU A 366 13.73 -3.56 12.92
CA LEU A 366 12.69 -3.63 13.96
C LEU A 366 12.59 -5.03 14.59
N ALA A 367 12.74 -6.09 13.79
CA ALA A 367 12.82 -7.46 14.34
C ALA A 367 14.04 -7.62 15.26
N ALA A 368 15.19 -7.05 14.87
CA ALA A 368 16.39 -7.02 15.71
C ALA A 368 16.29 -6.05 16.91
N TYR A 369 15.47 -5.01 16.84
CA TYR A 369 15.16 -4.15 17.99
C TYR A 369 14.50 -4.97 19.10
N ASN A 370 13.55 -5.84 18.72
CA ASN A 370 12.80 -6.66 19.67
C ASN A 370 13.56 -7.91 20.16
N GLN A 371 14.20 -8.68 19.27
CA GLN A 371 14.83 -9.97 19.61
C GLN A 371 16.36 -9.96 19.45
N GLY A 372 16.98 -8.82 19.17
CA GLY A 372 18.42 -8.72 18.99
C GLY A 372 18.92 -9.18 17.61
N LEU A 373 20.08 -8.66 17.23
CA LEU A 373 20.70 -8.90 15.92
C LEU A 373 21.14 -10.36 15.72
N GLY A 374 21.53 -11.06 16.79
CA GLY A 374 21.96 -12.46 16.72
C GLY A 374 20.83 -13.40 16.27
N HIS A 375 19.64 -13.25 16.87
CA HIS A 375 18.47 -14.05 16.49
C HIS A 375 17.92 -13.67 15.11
N LEU A 376 17.99 -12.39 14.73
CA LEU A 376 17.71 -11.99 13.34
C LEU A 376 18.65 -12.71 12.37
N GLU A 377 19.94 -12.77 12.66
CA GLU A 377 20.91 -13.44 11.77
C GLU A 377 20.65 -14.94 11.69
N ASP A 378 20.29 -15.58 12.79
CA ASP A 378 19.88 -16.99 12.78
C ASP A 378 18.68 -17.22 11.86
N ALA A 379 17.66 -16.35 11.92
CA ALA A 379 16.52 -16.41 11.00
C ALA A 379 16.96 -16.24 9.54
N ARG A 380 17.86 -15.30 9.23
CA ARG A 380 18.40 -15.09 7.88
C ARG A 380 19.19 -16.28 7.37
N VAL A 381 19.98 -16.92 8.23
CA VAL A 381 20.71 -18.16 7.91
C VAL A 381 19.73 -19.28 7.57
N LEU A 382 18.66 -19.45 8.35
CA LEU A 382 17.61 -20.44 8.07
C LEU A 382 16.90 -20.15 6.74
N THR A 383 16.57 -18.88 6.45
CA THR A 383 16.00 -18.46 5.17
C THR A 383 16.91 -18.81 3.99
N SER A 384 18.22 -18.57 4.13
CA SER A 384 19.21 -18.93 3.11
C SER A 384 19.32 -20.45 2.91
N ARG A 385 19.34 -21.24 4.00
CA ARG A 385 19.33 -22.72 3.94
C ARG A 385 18.09 -23.24 3.21
N ALA A 386 16.96 -22.55 3.35
CA ALA A 386 15.72 -22.84 2.66
C ALA A 386 15.68 -22.36 1.19
N LYS A 387 16.78 -21.80 0.67
CA LYS A 387 16.90 -21.21 -0.68
C LYS A 387 15.87 -20.08 -0.94
N GLN A 388 15.48 -19.38 0.14
CA GLN A 388 14.64 -18.19 0.09
C GLN A 388 15.52 -16.94 0.19
N ASN A 389 14.94 -15.74 0.08
CA ASN A 389 15.71 -14.50 0.11
C ASN A 389 15.98 -14.04 1.56
N PRO A 390 17.23 -14.13 2.08
CA PRO A 390 17.55 -13.72 3.45
C PRO A 390 17.60 -12.20 3.65
N ASP A 391 17.42 -11.44 2.57
CA ASP A 391 17.40 -9.98 2.58
C ASP A 391 15.95 -9.45 2.46
N SER A 392 14.95 -10.34 2.45
CA SER A 392 13.53 -9.99 2.43
C SER A 392 12.85 -10.30 3.76
N TRP A 393 12.20 -9.31 4.36
CA TRP A 393 11.38 -9.50 5.55
C TRP A 393 10.28 -10.54 5.34
N ALA A 394 9.60 -10.50 4.18
CA ALA A 394 8.54 -11.47 3.83
C ALA A 394 9.01 -12.93 3.89
N ASP A 395 10.28 -13.21 3.59
CA ASP A 395 10.86 -14.55 3.69
C ASP A 395 11.50 -14.82 5.06
N VAL A 396 12.18 -13.83 5.65
CA VAL A 396 12.84 -13.95 6.96
C VAL A 396 11.83 -14.16 8.09
N LYS A 397 10.69 -13.45 8.08
CA LYS A 397 9.67 -13.54 9.14
C LYS A 397 9.10 -14.95 9.31
N LYS A 398 9.06 -15.73 8.24
CA LYS A 398 8.60 -17.13 8.25
C LYS A 398 9.51 -17.99 9.12
N TRP A 399 10.82 -17.76 9.10
CA TRP A 399 11.83 -18.50 9.87
C TRP A 399 12.04 -17.91 11.25
N MET A 400 11.95 -16.58 11.39
CA MET A 400 11.95 -15.90 12.68
C MET A 400 10.90 -16.49 13.61
N ALA A 401 9.67 -16.68 13.12
CA ALA A 401 8.57 -17.28 13.89
C ALA A 401 8.84 -18.72 14.37
N GLN A 402 9.75 -19.46 13.72
CA GLN A 402 10.07 -20.85 14.04
C GLN A 402 11.22 -20.98 15.06
N LEU A 403 11.89 -19.89 15.45
CA LEU A 403 12.99 -19.92 16.42
C LEU A 403 12.57 -20.29 17.85
N ASN A 404 11.29 -20.59 18.07
CA ASN A 404 10.77 -21.16 19.31
C ASN A 404 10.64 -22.70 19.28
N GLN A 405 10.90 -23.33 18.12
CA GLN A 405 10.83 -24.79 17.95
C GLN A 405 12.21 -25.43 18.15
N PRO A 406 12.35 -26.43 19.06
CA PRO A 406 13.62 -27.11 19.31
C PRO A 406 14.29 -27.64 18.04
N GLU A 407 13.51 -28.22 17.14
CA GLU A 407 14.00 -28.80 15.88
C GLU A 407 14.63 -27.76 14.95
N VAL A 408 14.33 -26.48 15.17
CA VAL A 408 14.85 -25.35 14.39
C VAL A 408 15.98 -24.65 15.15
N TYR A 409 15.75 -24.23 16.39
CA TYR A 409 16.71 -23.39 17.10
C TYR A 409 17.99 -24.13 17.52
N ASP A 410 17.95 -25.46 17.68
CA ASP A 410 19.15 -26.27 17.96
C ASP A 410 20.15 -26.30 16.77
N THR A 411 19.72 -25.83 15.59
CA THR A 411 20.53 -25.84 14.36
C THR A 411 21.24 -24.52 14.06
N VAL A 412 21.06 -23.51 14.91
CA VAL A 412 21.56 -22.14 14.72
C VAL A 412 22.37 -21.68 15.94
N LYS A 413 23.06 -20.54 15.82
CA LYS A 413 24.14 -20.19 16.75
C LYS A 413 23.63 -19.66 18.09
N HIS A 414 22.57 -18.87 18.08
CA HIS A 414 22.08 -18.16 19.27
C HIS A 414 20.91 -18.90 19.95
N GLY A 415 20.39 -19.96 19.33
CA GLY A 415 19.41 -20.84 19.92
C GLY A 415 18.01 -20.22 20.02
N TYR A 416 17.28 -20.61 21.06
CA TYR A 416 15.88 -20.24 21.25
C TYR A 416 15.66 -18.72 21.22
N ALA A 417 14.63 -18.29 20.49
CA ALA A 417 14.12 -16.93 20.53
C ALA A 417 12.59 -16.92 20.50
N ARG A 418 11.99 -15.87 21.05
CA ARG A 418 10.54 -15.62 20.91
C ARG A 418 10.27 -14.92 19.58
N GLY A 419 10.76 -15.48 18.48
CA GLY A 419 10.73 -14.79 17.18
C GLY A 419 9.32 -14.52 16.65
N GLY A 420 8.30 -15.25 17.12
CA GLY A 420 6.90 -14.90 16.86
C GLY A 420 6.49 -13.52 17.42
N GLU A 421 7.03 -13.12 18.58
CA GLU A 421 6.79 -11.79 19.17
C GLU A 421 7.40 -10.68 18.28
N ALA A 422 8.61 -10.89 17.75
CA ALA A 422 9.21 -9.96 16.78
C ALA A 422 8.37 -9.83 15.51
N VAL A 423 7.85 -10.94 14.98
CA VAL A 423 6.98 -10.90 13.79
C VAL A 423 5.72 -10.09 14.07
N ILE A 424 5.06 -10.31 15.20
CA ILE A 424 3.87 -9.55 15.59
C ILE A 424 4.21 -8.06 15.74
N LEU A 425 5.30 -7.72 16.42
CA LEU A 425 5.75 -6.34 16.61
C LEU A 425 5.96 -5.62 15.27
N VAL A 426 6.72 -6.22 14.35
CA VAL A 426 7.02 -5.59 13.04
C VAL A 426 5.74 -5.40 12.23
N GLU A 427 4.86 -6.40 12.20
CA GLU A 427 3.62 -6.32 11.43
C GLU A 427 2.63 -5.32 12.03
N ASN A 428 2.58 -5.15 13.35
CA ASN A 428 1.77 -4.11 13.99
C ASN A 428 2.35 -2.72 13.74
N ILE A 429 3.66 -2.53 13.84
CA ILE A 429 4.32 -1.24 13.55
C ILE A 429 4.04 -0.82 12.10
N ARG A 430 4.08 -1.75 11.14
CA ARG A 430 3.71 -1.47 9.74
C ARG A 430 2.27 -0.95 9.63
N ASN A 431 1.31 -1.58 10.31
CA ASN A 431 -0.07 -1.07 10.33
C ASN A 431 -0.16 0.32 10.98
N TYR A 432 0.43 0.52 12.17
CA TYR A 432 0.39 1.81 12.84
C TYR A 432 1.08 2.91 12.03
N HIS A 433 2.16 2.60 11.32
CA HIS A 433 2.87 3.51 10.44
C HIS A 433 1.99 3.96 9.27
N ASP A 434 1.36 3.02 8.58
CA ASP A 434 0.40 3.32 7.50
C ASP A 434 -0.78 4.15 8.02
N MET A 435 -1.30 3.80 9.20
CA MET A 435 -2.39 4.52 9.84
C MET A 435 -2.02 5.96 10.18
N LEU A 436 -0.83 6.20 10.72
CA LEU A 436 -0.36 7.55 11.03
C LEU A 436 -0.16 8.39 9.78
N LYS A 437 0.44 7.83 8.72
CA LYS A 437 0.60 8.54 7.45
C LYS A 437 -0.72 8.98 6.84
N ARG A 438 -1.82 8.29 7.14
CA ARG A 438 -3.16 8.66 6.70
C ARG A 438 -3.83 9.69 7.61
N ILE A 439 -3.68 9.58 8.92
CA ILE A 439 -4.28 10.51 9.90
C ILE A 439 -3.54 11.86 9.88
N GLU A 440 -2.22 11.82 9.76
CA GLU A 440 -1.29 12.95 9.77
C GLU A 440 -0.46 12.95 8.47
N PRO A 441 -1.05 13.19 7.30
CA PRO A 441 -0.29 13.21 6.06
C PRO A 441 0.79 14.30 6.12
N GLU A 442 2.02 13.96 5.72
CA GLU A 442 3.08 14.96 5.61
C GLU A 442 2.66 16.06 4.64
N GLU A 443 2.61 17.31 5.11
CA GLU A 443 2.66 18.45 4.20
C GLU A 443 3.95 18.31 3.39
N THR A 444 3.82 18.18 2.08
CA THR A 444 4.89 17.74 1.18
C THR A 444 5.96 18.81 1.03
N THR A 445 6.77 19.07 2.07
CA THR A 445 7.85 20.06 2.03
C THR A 445 8.88 19.89 3.17
N ILE A 446 9.54 18.74 3.30
CA ILE A 446 10.90 18.74 3.90
C ILE A 446 11.83 17.82 3.10
N SER A 447 12.72 18.45 2.32
CA SER A 447 13.93 17.81 1.80
C SER A 447 14.83 17.45 2.98
N TYR A 448 14.79 16.20 3.42
CA TYR A 448 15.78 15.68 4.36
C TYR A 448 17.17 15.76 3.71
N LYS A 449 17.95 16.78 4.08
CA LYS A 449 19.39 16.78 3.80
C LYS A 449 19.99 15.66 4.63
N LEU A 450 20.53 14.64 3.95
CA LEU A 450 21.43 13.63 4.53
C LEU A 450 22.44 14.33 5.47
N ILE A 451 22.22 14.21 6.78
CA ILE A 451 23.25 14.52 7.76
C ILE A 451 24.25 13.37 7.70
N LYS A 452 25.54 13.72 7.61
CA LYS A 452 26.66 12.77 7.52
C LYS A 452 26.54 11.67 8.60
N PRO A 453 27.01 10.44 8.31
CA PRO A 453 26.95 9.34 9.26
C PRO A 453 27.60 9.72 10.61
N LEU A 454 26.95 9.35 11.70
CA LEU A 454 27.44 9.43 13.09
C LEU A 454 28.63 8.46 13.28
N ARG A 455 29.74 8.71 12.57
CA ARG A 455 31.02 8.08 12.86
C ARG A 455 31.55 8.69 14.15
N GLY A 456 31.26 8.04 15.28
CA GLY A 456 31.92 8.33 16.54
C GLY A 456 31.07 8.13 17.79
N LEU A 457 30.54 6.92 18.01
CA LEU A 457 30.13 6.46 19.34
C LEU A 457 30.68 5.06 19.67
N LEU A 458 31.80 4.68 19.03
CA LEU A 458 32.52 3.42 19.29
C LEU A 458 33.88 3.61 19.98
N HIS A 459 34.08 4.72 20.70
CA HIS A 459 35.23 4.89 21.59
C HIS A 459 34.78 5.33 22.97
#